data_AF-A0A259JAC6-F1
#
_entry.id   AF-A0A259JAC6-F1
#
_cell.length_a   1.000
_cell.length_b   1.000
_cell.length_c   1.000
_cell.angle_alpha   90.00
_cell.angle_beta   90.00
_cell.angle_gamma   90.00
#
_symmetry.space_group_name_H-M   'P 1'
#
loop_
_entity.id
_entity.type
_entity.pdbx_description
1 polymer ?
#
loop_
_entity_poly.entity_id
_entity_poly.type
_entity_poly.pdbx_seq_one_letter_code
_entity_poly.pdbx_strand_id
1 'polypeptide(L)' 'MRPEMTASFVDRLSGIHAATVVPMRADFSVDEPALAEHIASVTAVPGIRGLLVNGHA' A
#
# COMPACT_ATOMS: atom_id res chain seq x y z
N MET A 1 13.78 15.17 27.45
CA MET A 1 13.30 13.90 26.86
C MET A 1 11.82 14.11 26.53
N ARG A 2 11.44 14.24 25.25
CA ARG A 2 10.01 14.40 24.87
C ARG A 2 9.38 13.00 24.78
N PRO A 3 8.21 12.76 25.38
CA PRO A 3 7.54 11.47 25.24
C PRO A 3 7.15 11.29 23.76
N GLU A 4 7.38 10.10 23.24
CA GLU A 4 6.91 9.71 21.91
C GLU A 4 5.38 9.73 21.94
N MET A 5 4.78 10.82 21.46
CA MET A 5 3.35 10.89 21.21
C MET A 5 3.03 9.98 20.04
N THR A 6 2.54 8.79 20.34
CA THR A 6 2.04 7.85 19.33
C THR A 6 0.97 8.56 18.50
N ALA A 7 1.27 8.84 17.23
CA ALA A 7 0.30 9.42 16.30
C ALA A 7 -0.98 8.58 16.29
N SER A 8 -2.14 9.24 16.33
CA SER A 8 -3.44 8.56 16.33
C SER A 8 -3.60 7.75 15.05
N PHE A 9 -4.53 6.79 15.06
CA PHE A 9 -4.84 6.01 13.87
C PHE A 9 -5.22 6.91 12.68
N VAL A 10 -6.03 7.95 12.94
CA VAL A 10 -6.48 8.90 11.91
C VAL A 10 -5.32 9.70 11.35
N ASP A 11 -4.36 10.13 12.18
CA ASP A 11 -3.18 10.87 11.72
C ASP A 11 -2.34 10.03 10.72
N ARG A 12 -2.37 8.70 10.85
CA ARG A 12 -1.64 7.78 9.96
C ARG A 12 -2.31 7.60 8.60
N LEU A 13 -3.61 7.89 8.49
CA LEU A 13 -4.36 7.84 7.23
C LEU A 13 -4.19 9.10 6.38
N SER A 14 -3.34 10.05 6.80
CA SER A 14 -3.02 11.27 6.04
C SER A 14 -1.83 11.10 5.10
N GLY A 15 -1.82 11.86 4.00
CA GLY A 15 -0.79 11.83 2.96
C GLY A 15 -1.08 10.84 1.83
N ILE A 16 -0.05 10.44 1.08
CA ILE A 16 -0.22 9.67 -0.16
C ILE A 16 -0.42 8.18 0.15
N HIS A 17 -1.58 7.66 -0.26
CA HIS A 17 -1.92 6.25 -0.18
C HIS A 17 -2.15 5.72 -1.60
N ALA A 18 -1.31 4.79 -2.06
CA ALA A 18 -1.43 4.28 -3.41
C ALA A 18 -2.58 3.27 -3.50
N ALA A 19 -3.52 3.48 -4.42
CA ALA A 19 -4.46 2.45 -4.84
C ALA A 19 -3.74 1.50 -5.79
N THR A 20 -3.66 0.23 -5.40
CA THR A 20 -2.91 -0.80 -6.15
C THR A 20 -3.85 -1.68 -6.95
N VAL A 21 -3.37 -2.13 -8.11
CA VAL A 21 -4.05 -3.19 -8.87
C VAL A 21 -3.58 -4.56 -8.35
N VAL A 22 -4.41 -5.58 -8.50
CA VAL A 22 -4.02 -6.97 -8.21
C VAL A 22 -3.62 -7.63 -9.52
N PRO A 23 -2.33 -7.95 -9.75
CA PRO A 23 -1.92 -8.73 -10.91
C PRO A 23 -2.60 -10.10 -10.91
N MET A 24 -3.13 -10.49 -12.07
CA MET A 24 -3.87 -11.74 -12.25
C MET A 24 -3.27 -12.52 -13.41
N ARG A 25 -3.30 -13.85 -13.28
CA ARG A 25 -3.02 -14.77 -14.38
C ARG A 25 -4.18 -14.77 -15.38
N ALA A 26 -3.95 -15.38 -16.53
CA ALA A 26 -4.97 -15.50 -17.58
C ALA A 26 -6.22 -16.29 -17.15
N ASP A 27 -6.10 -17.12 -16.11
CA ASP A 27 -7.21 -17.86 -15.49
C ASP A 27 -7.91 -17.08 -14.37
N PHE A 28 -7.59 -15.79 -14.20
CA PHE A 28 -8.09 -14.91 -13.14
C PHE A 28 -7.67 -15.31 -11.71
N SER A 29 -6.74 -16.25 -11.55
CA SER A 29 -6.09 -16.43 -10.25
C SER A 29 -5.12 -15.27 -9.98
N VAL A 30 -4.86 -14.96 -8.70
CA VAL A 30 -3.87 -13.95 -8.33
C VAL A 30 -2.48 -14.41 -8.74
N ASP A 31 -1.72 -13.52 -9.36
CA ASP A 31 -0.30 -13.74 -9.61
C ASP A 31 0.53 -13.26 -8.41
N GLU A 32 0.71 -14.12 -7.41
CA GLU A 32 1.37 -13.76 -6.14
C GLU A 32 2.80 -13.20 -6.28
N PRO A 33 3.71 -13.80 -7.10
CA PRO A 33 5.02 -13.20 -7.35
C PRO A 33 4.94 -11.80 -7.94
N ALA A 34 4.08 -11.60 -8.95
CA ALA A 34 3.90 -10.30 -9.60
C ALA A 34 3.27 -9.27 -8.65
N LEU A 35 2.34 -9.70 -7.79
CA LEU A 35 1.77 -8.86 -6.74
C LEU A 35 2.86 -8.44 -5.74
N ALA A 36 3.71 -9.36 -5.29
CA ALA A 36 4.79 -9.04 -4.36
C ALA A 36 5.78 -8.02 -4.96
N GLU A 37 6.17 -8.19 -6.23
CA GLU A 37 7.02 -7.24 -6.95
C GLU A 37 6.33 -5.88 -7.12
N HIS A 38 5.05 -5.88 -7.50
CA HIS A 38 4.26 -4.65 -7.63
C HIS A 38 4.21 -3.86 -6.32
N ILE A 39 3.90 -4.54 -5.21
CA ILE A 39 3.87 -3.91 -3.89
C ILE A 39 5.25 -3.39 -3.48
N ALA A 40 6.33 -4.17 -3.68
CA ALA A 40 7.68 -3.74 -3.38
C ALA A 40 8.08 -2.48 -4.17
N SER A 41 7.76 -2.45 -5.46
CA SER A 41 8.01 -1.31 -6.34
C SER A 41 7.25 -0.06 -5.89
N VAL A 42 5.94 -0.18 -5.63
CA VAL A 42 5.10 0.94 -5.18
C VAL A 42 5.56 1.47 -3.83
N THR A 43 5.82 0.59 -2.86
CA THR A 43 6.21 0.99 -1.49
C THR A 43 7.62 1.57 -1.41
N ALA A 44 8.48 1.30 -2.39
CA ALA A 44 9.81 1.92 -2.49
C ALA A 44 9.75 3.40 -2.94
N VAL A 45 8.62 3.89 -3.46
CA VAL A 45 8.49 5.29 -3.91
C VAL A 45 8.49 6.24 -2.69
N PRO A 46 9.44 7.19 -2.60
CA PRO A 46 9.48 8.13 -1.50
C PRO A 46 8.17 8.91 -1.35
N GLY A 47 7.63 8.93 -0.12
CA GLY A 47 6.40 9.65 0.21
C GLY A 47 5.13 8.80 0.18
N ILE A 48 5.18 7.54 -0.28
CA ILE A 48 4.10 6.57 -0.05
C ILE A 48 4.01 6.26 1.44
N ARG A 49 2.82 6.45 2.02
CA ARG A 49 2.55 6.26 3.45
C ARG A 49 1.66 5.06 3.74
N GLY A 50 0.96 4.57 2.73
CA GLY A 50 0.12 3.38 2.82
C GLY A 50 -0.42 2.93 1.47
N LEU A 51 -1.19 1.86 1.51
CA LEU A 51 -1.80 1.24 0.34
C LEU A 51 -3.31 1.13 0.55
N LEU A 52 -4.07 1.40 -0.49
CA LEU A 52 -5.47 0.98 -0.59
C LEU A 52 -5.49 -0.35 -1.35
N VAL A 53 -5.95 -1.40 -0.66
CA VAL A 53 -6.00 -2.78 -1.17
C VAL A 53 -7.45 -3.15 -1.41
N ASN A 54 -7.75 -3.73 -2.57
CA ASN A 54 -9.10 -4.12 -2.99
C ASN A 54 -10.11 -2.95 -3.03
N GLY A 55 -9.62 -1.71 -3.13
CA GLY A 55 -10.49 -0.55 -3.33
C GLY A 55 -11.16 -0.60 -4.69
N HIS A 56 -12.45 -0.26 -4.75
CA HIS A 56 -13.06 0.17 -6.00
C HIS A 56 -12.62 1.63 -6.23
N ALA A 57 -11.82 1.85 -7.26
CA ALA A 57 -11.43 3.19 -7.71
C ALA A 57 -12.50 3.78 -8.64
#